data_AF-A0A3M2ET07-F1
#
_entry.id   AF-A0A3M2ET07-F1
#
_cell.length_a   1.000
_cell.length_b   1.000
_cell.length_c   1.000
_cell.angle_alpha   90.00
_cell.angle_beta   90.00
_cell.angle_gamma   90.00
#
_symmetry.space_group_name_H-M   'P 1'
#
loop_
_entity.id
_entity.type
_entity.pdbx_description
1 polymer ?
#
loop_
_entity_poly.entity_id
_entity_poly.type
_entity_poly.pdbx_seq_one_letter_code
_entity_poly.pdbx_strand_id
1 'polypeptide(L)' 'MKTTVVIDDSLYRRAKAEAHRRGAPLRSLIEEGLHRVLDGSSRKSTPYRLRLRGVKGRAQPRVNITDRRALQNLMDGLS' A
#
# COMPACT_ATOMS: atom_id res chain seq x y z
N MET A 1 0.71 1.69 -24.26
CA MET A 1 1.92 1.30 -25.04
C MET A 1 1.63 0.01 -25.80
N LYS A 2 2.23 -0.20 -26.99
CA LYS A 2 2.23 -1.51 -27.67
C LYS A 2 3.54 -2.21 -27.34
N THR A 3 3.45 -3.42 -26.84
CA THR A 3 4.60 -4.23 -26.42
C THR A 3 4.43 -5.64 -26.98
N THR A 4 5.53 -6.22 -27.46
CA THR A 4 5.57 -7.63 -27.88
C THR A 4 6.17 -8.45 -26.77
N VAL A 5 5.50 -9.52 -26.35
CA VAL A 5 5.96 -10.45 -25.32
C VAL A 5 5.92 -11.87 -25.87
N VAL A 6 6.89 -12.69 -25.48
CA VAL A 6 6.92 -14.11 -25.82
C VAL A 6 6.17 -14.88 -24.73
N ILE A 7 5.18 -15.66 -25.12
CA ILE A 7 4.34 -16.45 -24.21
C ILE A 7 4.33 -17.88 -24.75
N ASP A 8 4.48 -18.85 -23.84
CA ASP A 8 4.33 -20.26 -24.18
C ASP A 8 2.95 -20.56 -24.81
N ASP A 9 2.90 -21.42 -25.83
CA ASP A 9 1.68 -21.70 -26.58
C ASP A 9 0.57 -22.28 -25.68
N SER A 10 0.94 -23.16 -24.73
CA SER A 10 -0.04 -23.75 -23.82
C SER A 10 -0.67 -22.69 -22.91
N LEU A 11 0.13 -21.72 -22.45
CA LEU A 11 -0.34 -20.60 -21.65
C LEU A 11 -1.21 -19.64 -22.48
N TYR A 12 -0.81 -19.35 -23.72
CA TYR A 12 -1.60 -18.52 -24.63
C TYR A 12 -2.99 -19.12 -24.87
N ARG A 13 -3.07 -20.42 -25.17
CA ARG A 13 -4.36 -21.12 -25.39
C ARG A 13 -5.26 -21.04 -24.16
N ARG A 14 -4.72 -21.30 -22.97
CA ARG A 14 -5.46 -21.21 -21.71
C ARG A 14 -5.96 -19.79 -21.43
N ALA A 15 -5.10 -18.79 -21.60
CA ALA A 15 -5.46 -17.39 -21.41
C ALA A 15 -6.55 -16.94 -22.40
N LYS A 16 -6.47 -17.38 -23.66
CA LYS A 16 -7.46 -17.08 -24.69
C LYS A 16 -8.83 -17.70 -24.38
N ALA A 17 -8.86 -18.96 -23.94
CA ALA A 17 -10.09 -19.63 -23.51
C ALA A 17 -10.74 -18.92 -22.32
N GLU A 18 -9.93 -18.49 -21.34
CA GLU A 18 -10.42 -17.75 -20.18
C GLU A 18 -10.96 -16.36 -20.55
N ALA A 19 -10.27 -15.64 -21.43
CA ALA A 19 -10.73 -14.35 -21.93
C ALA A 19 -12.08 -14.47 -22.65
N HIS A 20 -12.23 -15.50 -23.49
CA HIS A 20 -13.51 -15.81 -24.15
C HIS A 20 -14.62 -16.13 -23.14
N ARG A 21 -14.34 -16.98 -22.14
CA ARG A 21 -15.28 -17.32 -21.07
C ARG A 21 -15.76 -16.09 -20.28
N ARG A 22 -14.89 -15.09 -20.09
CA ARG A 22 -15.21 -13.83 -19.41
C ARG A 22 -15.87 -12.79 -20.30
N GLY A 23 -15.97 -13.01 -21.61
CA GLY A 23 -16.43 -11.99 -22.55
C GLY A 23 -15.50 -10.77 -22.62
N ALA A 24 -14.20 -10.97 -22.37
CA ALA A 24 -13.20 -9.92 -22.29
C ALA A 24 -12.08 -10.13 -23.31
N PRO A 25 -11.39 -9.07 -23.77
CA PRO A 25 -10.25 -9.23 -24.65
C PRO A 25 -9.05 -9.82 -23.89
N LEU A 26 -8.25 -10.66 -24.55
CA LEU A 26 -7.04 -11.28 -23.97
C LEU A 26 -6.09 -10.24 -23.35
N ARG A 27 -5.99 -9.06 -23.96
CA ARG A 27 -5.19 -7.95 -23.43
C ARG A 27 -5.58 -7.57 -22.00
N SER A 28 -6.87 -7.49 -21.68
CA SER A 28 -7.33 -7.14 -20.33
C SER A 28 -6.92 -8.19 -19.31
N LEU A 29 -6.95 -9.48 -19.69
CA LEU A 29 -6.49 -10.56 -18.82
C LEU A 29 -4.96 -10.48 -18.57
N ILE A 30 -4.18 -10.12 -19.60
CA ILE A 30 -2.72 -9.92 -19.48
C ILE A 30 -2.43 -8.74 -18.55
N GLU A 31 -3.10 -7.59 -18.75
CA GLU A 31 -2.93 -6.40 -17.92
C GLU A 31 -3.31 -6.66 -16.46
N GLU A 32 -4.44 -7.34 -16.22
CA GLU A 32 -4.87 -7.76 -14.88
C GLU A 32 -3.81 -8.65 -14.20
N GLY A 33 -3.26 -9.62 -14.93
CA GLY A 33 -2.18 -10.47 -14.41
C GLY A 33 -0.94 -9.68 -14.01
N LEU A 34 -0.52 -8.72 -14.85
CA LEU A 34 0.62 -7.85 -14.57
C LEU A 34 0.37 -6.97 -13.34
N HIS A 35 -0.81 -6.36 -13.24
CA HIS A 35 -1.20 -5.57 -12.06
C HIS A 35 -1.11 -6.40 -10.78
N ARG A 36 -1.68 -7.60 -10.76
CA ARG A 36 -1.64 -8.48 -9.58
C ARG A 36 -0.22 -8.81 -9.13
N VAL A 37 0.70 -9.03 -10.08
CA VAL A 37 2.11 -9.32 -9.78
C VAL A 37 2.81 -8.08 -9.22
N LEU A 38 2.60 -6.91 -9.83
CA LEU A 38 3.21 -5.65 -9.40
C LEU A 38 2.66 -5.19 -8.05
N ASP A 39 1.35 -5.28 -7.84
CA ASP A 39 0.68 -4.92 -6.59
C ASP A 39 1.05 -5.90 -5.47
N GLY A 40 1.19 -7.20 -5.79
CA GLY A 40 1.66 -8.22 -4.85
C GLY A 40 3.13 -8.02 -4.44
N SER A 41 3.96 -7.52 -5.35
CA SER A 41 5.36 -7.16 -5.07
C SER A 41 5.49 -5.99 -4.07
N SER A 42 4.49 -5.08 -4.04
CA SER A 42 4.46 -3.98 -3.08
C SER A 42 4.15 -4.41 -1.63
N ARG A 43 3.60 -5.62 -1.42
CA ARG A 43 3.34 -6.21 -0.09
C ARG A 43 4.54 -6.98 0.46
N LYS A 44 5.67 -6.29 0.62
CA LYS A 44 6.65 -6.59 1.68
C LYS A 44 6.82 -5.37 2.59
N SER A 45 5.72 -4.75 3.02
CA SER A 45 5.77 -3.95 4.24
C SER A 45 5.72 -4.94 5.41
N THR A 46 6.91 -5.33 5.89
CA THR A 46 7.04 -5.96 7.20
C THR A 46 6.22 -5.12 8.19
N PRO A 47 5.31 -5.69 8.98
CA PRO A 47 4.48 -4.89 9.88
C PRO A 47 5.39 -4.02 10.76
N TYR A 48 5.12 -2.71 10.76
CA TYR A 48 5.88 -1.75 11.55
C TYR A 48 5.82 -2.15 13.02
N ARG A 49 6.94 -2.60 13.56
CA ARG A 49 7.05 -2.97 14.96
C ARG A 49 7.49 -1.73 15.73
N LEU A 50 6.52 -0.99 16.27
CA LEU A 50 6.79 0.15 17.15
C LEU A 50 7.57 -0.33 18.37
N ARG A 51 8.87 -0.04 18.42
CA ARG A 51 9.69 -0.23 19.61
C ARG A 51 9.61 1.04 20.45
N LEU A 52 8.65 1.07 21.37
CA LEU A 52 8.53 2.14 22.35
C LEU A 52 9.82 2.19 23.19
N ARG A 53 10.61 3.25 23.04
CA ARG A 53 11.66 3.61 24.01
C ARG A 53 11.00 4.43 25.11
N GLY A 54 10.54 3.76 26.16
CA GLY A 54 9.97 4.44 27.32
C GLY A 54 11.02 5.34 27.97
N VAL A 55 10.73 6.64 28.06
CA VAL A 55 11.47 7.60 28.88
C VAL A 55 10.70 7.82 30.18
N LYS A 56 11.41 7.99 31.31
CA LYS A 56 10.76 8.38 32.57
C LYS A 56 10.28 9.83 32.43
N GLY A 57 9.02 10.01 32.04
CA GLY A 57 8.35 11.30 31.96
C GLY A 57 7.42 11.52 33.15
N ARG A 58 7.09 12.78 33.43
CA ARG A 58 5.98 13.16 34.32
C ARG A 58 4.73 13.35 33.48
N ALA A 59 3.55 13.06 34.03
CA ALA A 59 2.30 13.34 33.35
C ALA A 59 2.19 14.84 33.09
N GLN A 60 1.97 15.21 31.82
CA GLN A 60 1.73 16.59 31.44
C GLN A 60 0.24 16.94 31.64
N PRO A 61 -0.09 18.21 31.92
CA PRO A 61 -1.46 18.70 31.95
C PRO A 61 -2.25 18.31 30.68
N ARG A 62 -3.55 18.07 30.84
CA ARG A 62 -4.43 17.76 29.72
C ARG A 62 -4.54 19.00 28.83
N VAL A 63 -3.93 18.95 27.65
CA VAL A 63 -4.01 20.02 26.64
C VAL A 63 -4.77 19.50 25.43
N ASN A 64 -5.64 20.35 24.88
CA ASN A 64 -6.27 20.06 23.61
C ASN A 64 -5.25 20.18 22.47
N ILE A 65 -4.86 19.04 21.90
CA ILE A 65 -3.86 18.96 20.81
C ILE A 65 -4.34 19.59 19.49
N THR A 66 -5.63 19.87 19.34
CA THR A 66 -6.16 20.58 18.16
C THR A 66 -6.06 22.10 18.31
N ASP A 67 -5.84 22.61 19.53
CA ASP A 67 -5.51 24.01 19.77
C ASP A 67 -3.99 24.19 19.70
N ARG A 68 -3.53 24.70 18.55
CA ARG A 68 -2.11 24.93 18.28
C ARG A 68 -1.46 25.83 19.34
N ARG A 69 -2.16 26.85 19.84
CA ARG A 69 -1.58 27.85 20.75
C ARG A 69 -1.41 27.26 22.15
N ALA A 70 -2.42 26.54 22.62
CA ALA A 70 -2.36 25.84 23.90
C ALA A 70 -1.26 24.76 23.91
N LEU A 71 -1.12 24.02 22.80
CA LEU A 71 -0.04 23.04 22.64
C LEU A 71 1.35 23.69 22.66
N GLN A 72 1.51 24.81 21.94
CA GLN A 72 2.79 25.51 21.87
C GLN A 72 3.24 26.03 23.24
N ASN A 73 2.34 26.65 24.00
CA ASN A 73 2.64 27.16 25.35
C ASN A 73 3.10 26.03 26.30
N LEU A 74 2.46 24.85 26.23
CA LEU A 74 2.85 23.67 27.01
C LEU A 74 4.27 23.20 26.65
N MET A 75 4.57 23.13 25.34
CA MET A 75 5.87 22.67 24.85
C MET A 75 7.00 23.64 25.19
N ASP A 76 6.69 24.94 25.23
CA ASP A 76 7.63 26.01 25.54
C ASP A 76 7.78 26.28 27.06
N GLY A 77 7.02 25.56 27.89
CA GLY A 77 7.10 25.65 29.36
C GLY A 77 6.48 26.92 29.95
N LEU A 78 5.64 27.62 29.17
CA LEU A 78 4.92 28.82 29.58
C LEU A 78 3.57 28.38 30.17
N SER A 79 3.56 28.08 31.47
CA SER A 79 2.33 27.80 32.24
C SER A 79 1.75 29.08 32.84
#